data_AF-A0AAD8AFG3-F1
#
_entry.id   AF-A0AAD8AFG3-F1
#
_cell.length_a   1.000
_cell.length_b   1.000
_cell.length_c   1.000
_cell.angle_alpha   90.00
_cell.angle_beta   90.00
_cell.angle_gamma   90.00
#
_symmetry.space_group_name_H-M   'P 1'
#
loop_
_entity.id
_entity.type
_entity.pdbx_description
1 polymer ?
#
loop_
_entity_poly.entity_id
_entity_poly.type
_entity_poly.pdbx_seq_one_letter_code
_entity_poly.pdbx_strand_id
1 'polypeptide(L)'
;ILMEDLRAEHAALHNSTGLTNGTIVSEIWGGDRRLSLFSYTIETINMLLLPMIQTKKEALGSMGNDAPLACLSTFQPLPYDYFKQLFAQVTNPPIDPFREKVVMSLMCPIGPEANLLEPSEKQHRGWKCKEIDITFDAQEGPKGLSKTLDRICEEACKAAQDGYQFIVLSDRRAGGTRIPVSTLLALGATHHFLIEARQRMKVGLVLETAEAREVHHMCVLLGYGADAICPYLVFEIARALKNEGVLDASYTDEILYKNYSDAMERGLAKVMAKMGISTLQSYKGAQIFEAVGLAEEVVDKCFRGTPSRIGGVTFEILAKEAYERHYLSYGTHTADMLVLRNPGNYHWRSGGEKHINDPLSIANLQEAAVNKSTSAYDRFRESTMESVKACSLRGQLELVTSENPIDISLVEPASEIVKRFATGAMSFGSISLEAHTTLAIAMNKVGGKSNTGEGGENADRYLNQDPDHNKRSCHQTGCQWTFWSDKFLPRSCR
;
A
#
# COMPACT_ATOMS: atom_id res chain seq x y z
N ILE A 1 -10.76 -21.22 12.82
CA ILE A 1 -11.96 -20.81 13.59
C ILE A 1 -13.01 -20.48 12.56
N LEU A 2 -14.04 -21.31 12.44
CA LEU A 2 -15.11 -21.15 11.45
C LEU A 2 -16.10 -20.10 11.97
N MET A 3 -16.84 -19.43 11.09
CA MET A 3 -17.86 -18.42 11.47
C MET A 3 -18.95 -18.97 12.40
N GLU A 4 -19.12 -20.28 12.46
CA GLU A 4 -20.03 -20.95 13.38
C GLU A 4 -19.49 -20.95 14.83
N ASP A 5 -18.17 -21.03 15.01
CA ASP A 5 -17.52 -20.97 16.32
C ASP A 5 -17.66 -19.58 16.95
N LEU A 6 -17.53 -18.52 16.14
CA LEU A 6 -17.73 -17.13 16.55
C LEU A 6 -19.19 -16.82 16.93
N ARG A 7 -20.16 -17.48 16.27
CA ARG A 7 -21.59 -17.32 16.60
C ARG A 7 -21.95 -18.03 17.92
N ALA A 8 -21.31 -19.15 18.22
CA ALA A 8 -21.53 -19.88 19.46
C ALA A 8 -21.00 -19.10 20.68
N GLU A 9 -19.83 -18.48 20.57
CA GLU A 9 -19.29 -17.59 21.61
C GLU A 9 -20.15 -16.33 21.82
N HIS A 10 -20.67 -15.75 20.73
CA HIS A 10 -21.58 -14.60 20.79
C HIS A 10 -22.90 -14.91 21.54
N ALA A 11 -23.43 -16.14 21.41
CA ALA A 11 -24.60 -16.57 22.15
C ALA A 11 -24.33 -16.80 23.65
N ALA A 12 -23.10 -17.20 24.01
CA ALA A 12 -22.70 -17.45 25.40
C ALA A 12 -22.51 -16.14 26.20
N LEU A 13 -22.00 -15.08 25.56
CA LEU A 13 -21.81 -13.75 26.16
C LEU A 13 -23.14 -13.03 26.45
N HIS A 14 -24.19 -13.30 25.66
CA HIS A 14 -25.51 -12.67 25.82
C HIS A 14 -26.25 -13.04 27.11
N ASN A 15 -25.94 -14.19 27.72
CA ASN A 15 -26.69 -14.71 28.88
C ASN A 15 -26.11 -14.31 30.25
N SER A 16 -24.95 -13.65 30.32
CA SER A 16 -24.23 -13.42 31.59
C SER A 16 -24.17 -11.96 32.06
N THR A 17 -24.57 -10.97 31.26
CA THR A 17 -24.45 -9.55 31.64
C THR A 17 -25.75 -8.77 31.40
N GLY A 18 -26.40 -8.37 32.50
CA GLY A 18 -27.57 -7.49 32.49
C GLY A 18 -27.22 -6.02 32.24
N LEU A 19 -26.49 -5.73 31.16
CA LEU A 19 -26.06 -4.39 30.76
C LEU A 19 -26.69 -4.04 29.40
N THR A 20 -27.13 -2.79 29.25
CA THR A 20 -27.88 -2.28 28.10
C THR A 20 -27.13 -2.43 26.77
N ASN A 21 -27.83 -2.90 25.73
CA ASN A 21 -27.34 -3.25 24.37
C ASN A 21 -26.42 -2.23 23.67
N GLY A 22 -26.37 -0.97 24.10
CA GLY A 22 -25.53 0.06 23.46
C GLY A 22 -24.05 0.03 23.86
N THR A 23 -23.72 -0.53 25.03
CA THR A 23 -22.36 -0.42 25.60
C THR A 23 -21.50 -1.66 25.33
N ILE A 24 -22.11 -2.86 25.32
CA ILE A 24 -21.40 -4.14 25.14
C ILE A 24 -20.85 -4.27 23.72
N VAL A 25 -21.58 -3.77 22.72
CA VAL A 25 -21.21 -3.95 21.31
C VAL A 25 -20.04 -3.04 20.89
N SER A 26 -19.85 -1.89 21.54
CA SER A 26 -18.68 -1.04 21.34
C SER A 26 -17.39 -1.62 21.94
N GLU A 27 -17.49 -2.66 22.77
CA GLU A 27 -16.33 -3.34 23.37
C GLU A 27 -15.78 -4.48 22.50
N ILE A 28 -16.51 -4.88 21.45
CA ILE A 28 -16.02 -5.81 20.43
C ILE A 28 -15.22 -4.99 19.40
N TRP A 29 -14.00 -5.42 19.08
CA TRP A 29 -13.06 -4.74 18.18
C TRP A 29 -13.70 -4.40 16.83
N GLY A 30 -14.58 -5.28 16.31
CA GLY A 30 -15.33 -5.03 15.08
C GLY A 30 -16.38 -3.92 15.16
N GLY A 31 -16.88 -3.60 16.35
CA GLY A 31 -17.97 -2.64 16.59
C GLY A 31 -17.52 -1.17 16.73
N ASP A 32 -16.21 -0.90 16.79
CA ASP A 32 -15.70 0.48 16.81
C ASP A 32 -15.85 1.14 15.43
N ARG A 33 -16.81 2.07 15.34
CA ARG A 33 -17.12 2.82 14.11
C ARG A 33 -15.94 3.63 13.58
N ARG A 34 -14.94 3.96 14.41
CA ARG A 34 -13.72 4.64 13.97
C ARG A 34 -12.92 3.78 12.98
N LEU A 35 -12.97 2.45 13.12
CA LEU A 35 -12.30 1.54 12.20
C LEU A 35 -12.83 1.71 10.77
N SER A 36 -14.15 1.72 10.60
CA SER A 36 -14.80 2.00 9.31
C SER A 36 -14.47 3.42 8.81
N LEU A 37 -14.50 4.42 9.70
CA LEU A 37 -14.21 5.82 9.35
C LEU A 37 -12.82 5.99 8.75
N PHE A 38 -11.81 5.33 9.33
CA PHE A 38 -10.43 5.35 8.87
C PHE A 38 -10.11 4.23 7.86
N SER A 39 -11.12 3.60 7.27
CA SER A 39 -10.98 2.56 6.23
C SER A 39 -10.16 1.33 6.66
N TYR A 40 -10.25 0.93 7.92
CA TYR A 40 -9.78 -0.38 8.36
C TYR A 40 -10.75 -1.45 7.89
N THR A 41 -10.20 -2.52 7.33
CA THR A 41 -10.96 -3.69 6.90
C THR A 41 -10.50 -4.92 7.69
N ILE A 42 -11.34 -5.95 7.71
CA ILE A 42 -10.96 -7.25 8.29
C ILE A 42 -9.69 -7.78 7.63
N GLU A 43 -9.54 -7.57 6.32
CA GLU A 43 -8.38 -8.01 5.57
C GLU A 43 -7.11 -7.26 5.99
N THR A 44 -7.15 -5.93 6.11
CA THR A 44 -6.03 -5.11 6.58
C THR A 44 -5.58 -5.54 7.97
N ILE A 45 -6.51 -5.81 8.89
CA ILE A 45 -6.18 -6.17 10.27
C ILE A 45 -5.57 -7.58 10.33
N ASN A 46 -6.21 -8.55 9.68
CA ASN A 46 -5.76 -9.94 9.75
C ASN A 46 -4.49 -10.21 8.92
N MET A 47 -4.39 -9.61 7.74
CA MET A 47 -3.26 -9.84 6.86
C MET A 47 -2.06 -8.97 7.17
N LEU A 48 -2.26 -7.71 7.60
CA LEU A 48 -1.15 -6.78 7.78
C LEU A 48 -0.84 -6.57 9.25
N LEU A 49 -1.84 -6.14 10.03
CA LEU A 49 -1.59 -5.69 11.40
C LEU A 49 -1.22 -6.83 12.34
N LEU A 50 -1.97 -7.94 12.30
CA LEU A 50 -1.70 -9.12 13.14
C LEU A 50 -0.29 -9.69 12.91
N PRO A 51 0.17 -9.94 11.67
CA PRO A 51 1.55 -10.41 11.44
C PRO A 51 2.62 -9.43 11.93
N MET A 52 2.41 -8.11 11.83
CA MET A 52 3.34 -7.12 12.37
C MET A 52 3.48 -7.22 13.88
N ILE A 53 2.36 -7.41 14.59
CA ILE A 53 2.34 -7.54 16.05
C ILE A 53 2.92 -8.90 16.50
N GLN A 54 2.63 -9.99 15.79
CA GLN A 54 3.04 -11.34 16.19
C GLN A 54 4.49 -11.65 15.79
N THR A 55 4.88 -11.31 14.57
CA THR A 55 6.16 -11.73 13.97
C THR A 55 7.22 -10.64 13.93
N LYS A 56 6.85 -9.38 14.27
CA LYS A 56 7.72 -8.20 14.20
C LYS A 56 8.26 -7.96 12.79
N LYS A 57 7.47 -8.32 11.77
CA LYS A 57 7.78 -8.21 10.35
C LYS A 57 6.51 -7.82 9.61
N GLU A 58 6.68 -7.09 8.51
CA GLU A 58 5.59 -6.85 7.58
C GLU A 58 5.03 -8.17 7.03
N ALA A 59 3.77 -8.14 6.62
CA ALA A 59 3.12 -9.27 5.99
C ALA A 59 3.83 -9.66 4.69
N LEU A 60 3.92 -10.97 4.45
CA LEU A 60 4.38 -11.52 3.19
C LEU A 60 3.15 -11.99 2.40
N GLY A 61 3.14 -11.66 1.11
CA GLY A 61 2.15 -12.14 0.15
C GLY A 61 2.83 -12.69 -1.10
N SER A 62 2.02 -13.18 -2.03
CA SER A 62 2.47 -13.67 -3.33
C SER A 62 1.52 -13.19 -4.44
N MET A 63 1.87 -13.49 -5.69
CA MET A 63 1.20 -12.98 -6.90
C MET A 63 1.37 -11.46 -7.10
N GLY A 64 0.94 -10.97 -8.26
CA GLY A 64 0.96 -9.54 -8.59
C GLY A 64 -0.25 -8.81 -8.02
N ASN A 65 -0.15 -7.48 -7.90
CA ASN A 65 -1.32 -6.65 -7.62
C ASN A 65 -2.19 -6.55 -8.88
N ASP A 66 -3.37 -7.16 -8.83
CA ASP A 66 -4.37 -7.15 -9.89
C ASP A 66 -5.65 -6.38 -9.54
N ALA A 67 -5.66 -5.69 -8.41
CA ALA A 67 -6.68 -4.72 -8.02
C ALA A 67 -6.57 -3.43 -8.86
N PRO A 68 -7.63 -2.59 -8.94
CA PRO A 68 -7.59 -1.33 -9.65
C PRO A 68 -6.56 -0.37 -9.07
N LEU A 69 -6.06 0.52 -9.94
CA LEU A 69 -5.39 1.74 -9.49
C LEU A 69 -6.35 2.55 -8.60
N ALA A 70 -5.82 3.26 -7.60
CA ALA A 70 -6.63 4.05 -6.66
C ALA A 70 -7.60 4.99 -7.40
N CYS A 71 -7.14 5.70 -8.44
CA CYS A 71 -7.99 6.58 -9.24
C CYS A 71 -9.09 5.88 -10.07
N LEU A 72 -9.07 4.55 -10.19
CA LEU A 72 -10.08 3.73 -10.87
C LEU A 72 -10.95 2.92 -9.89
N SER A 73 -10.56 2.85 -8.61
CA SER A 73 -11.30 2.13 -7.58
C SER A 73 -12.64 2.79 -7.29
N THR A 74 -13.64 1.97 -6.99
CA THR A 74 -14.96 2.43 -6.54
C THR A 74 -15.14 2.37 -5.02
N PHE A 75 -14.09 2.01 -4.27
CA PHE A 75 -14.15 1.71 -2.83
C PHE A 75 -13.44 2.76 -1.96
N GLN A 76 -13.39 4.02 -2.40
CA GLN A 76 -12.90 5.18 -1.64
C GLN A 76 -11.49 4.97 -1.04
N PRO A 77 -10.47 4.76 -1.90
CA PRO A 77 -9.10 4.52 -1.44
C PRO A 77 -8.56 5.65 -0.56
N LEU A 78 -7.54 5.33 0.24
CA LEU A 78 -6.89 6.36 1.04
C LEU A 78 -5.91 7.16 0.17
N PRO A 79 -5.62 8.43 0.50
CA PRO A 79 -4.64 9.22 -0.25
C PRO A 79 -3.25 8.57 -0.36
N TYR A 80 -2.87 7.69 0.57
CA TYR A 80 -1.63 6.91 0.49
C TYR A 80 -1.55 6.05 -0.77
N ASP A 81 -2.68 5.46 -1.22
CA ASP A 81 -2.72 4.47 -2.32
C ASP A 81 -2.34 5.06 -3.68
N TYR A 82 -2.45 6.40 -3.80
CA TYR A 82 -2.07 7.16 -4.99
C TYR A 82 -0.54 7.33 -5.12
N PHE A 83 0.23 7.10 -4.06
CA PHE A 83 1.68 7.27 -4.08
C PHE A 83 2.39 5.93 -4.34
N LYS A 84 3.20 5.87 -5.39
CA LYS A 84 4.04 4.72 -5.69
C LYS A 84 5.48 5.00 -5.26
N GLN A 85 6.04 4.10 -4.45
CA GLN A 85 7.44 4.19 -4.01
C GLN A 85 8.36 4.13 -5.23
N LEU A 86 9.22 5.14 -5.38
CA LEU A 86 10.30 5.08 -6.35
C LEU A 86 11.38 4.11 -5.87
N PHE A 87 12.12 3.55 -6.82
CA PHE A 87 13.26 2.68 -6.53
C PHE A 87 14.36 2.91 -7.55
N ALA A 88 15.61 2.65 -7.13
CA ALA A 88 16.76 2.88 -7.98
C ALA A 88 16.91 1.74 -9.01
N GLN A 89 17.16 2.12 -10.25
CA GLN A 89 17.50 1.18 -11.33
C GLN A 89 18.67 1.73 -12.12
N VAL A 90 19.76 0.97 -12.22
CA VAL A 90 20.98 1.27 -12.99
C VAL A 90 21.80 2.45 -12.47
N THR A 91 21.17 3.60 -12.22
CA THR A 91 21.83 4.86 -11.84
C THR A 91 22.57 4.78 -10.52
N ASN A 92 22.02 4.07 -9.55
CA ASN A 92 22.59 3.82 -8.24
C ASN A 92 22.11 2.46 -7.71
N PRO A 93 22.95 1.73 -6.95
CA PRO A 93 22.55 0.43 -6.42
C PRO A 93 21.64 0.58 -5.18
N PRO A 94 20.68 -0.34 -4.98
CA PRO A 94 20.02 -0.49 -3.69
C PRO A 94 20.98 -1.05 -2.63
N ILE A 95 20.59 -0.95 -1.36
CA ILE A 95 21.34 -1.46 -0.19
C ILE A 95 20.67 -2.75 0.32
N ASP A 96 21.41 -3.63 1.02
CA ASP A 96 20.79 -4.74 1.76
C ASP A 96 20.43 -4.27 3.20
N PRO A 97 19.15 -4.06 3.52
CA PRO A 97 18.75 -3.52 4.82
C PRO A 97 19.02 -4.47 6.01
N PHE A 98 19.31 -5.74 5.75
CA PHE A 98 19.56 -6.74 6.78
C PHE A 98 21.04 -7.05 6.93
N ARG A 99 21.75 -7.32 5.83
CA ARG A 99 23.19 -7.65 5.85
C ARG A 99 24.06 -6.41 6.06
N GLU A 100 23.62 -5.27 5.55
CA GLU A 100 24.35 -4.00 5.65
C GLU A 100 23.70 -3.05 6.66
N LYS A 101 22.95 -3.58 7.64
CA LYS A 101 22.25 -2.79 8.67
C LYS A 101 23.17 -1.79 9.40
N VAL A 102 24.46 -2.10 9.54
CA VAL A 102 25.44 -1.25 10.22
C VAL A 102 25.61 0.13 9.56
N VAL A 103 25.37 0.25 8.24
CA VAL A 103 25.45 1.54 7.54
C VAL A 103 24.11 2.28 7.53
N MET A 104 23.04 1.69 8.05
CA MET A 104 21.71 2.28 8.07
C MET A 104 21.36 2.87 9.44
N SER A 105 20.61 3.98 9.44
CA SER A 105 20.12 4.60 10.67
C SER A 105 18.71 5.15 10.51
N LEU A 106 17.85 4.79 11.46
CA LEU A 106 16.51 5.38 11.63
C LEU A 106 16.49 6.50 12.67
N MET A 107 17.64 6.84 13.26
CA MET A 107 17.73 7.99 14.15
C MET A 107 17.58 9.26 13.32
N CYS A 108 16.60 10.08 13.67
CA CYS A 108 16.34 11.37 13.06
C CYS A 108 16.17 12.43 14.16
N PRO A 109 16.88 13.56 14.08
CA PRO A 109 16.59 14.68 14.97
C PRO A 109 15.19 15.23 14.67
N ILE A 110 14.43 15.50 15.73
CA ILE A 110 13.08 16.08 15.67
C ILE A 110 13.09 17.48 16.29
N GLY A 111 12.23 18.36 15.78
CA GLY A 111 12.06 19.72 16.30
C GLY A 111 12.78 20.78 15.46
N PRO A 112 12.98 21.99 16.00
CA PRO A 112 13.57 23.10 15.26
C PRO A 112 14.98 22.80 14.79
N GLU A 113 15.24 23.11 13.52
CA GLU A 113 16.55 23.06 12.92
C GLU A 113 17.29 24.38 13.19
N ALA A 114 18.45 24.26 13.82
CA ALA A 114 19.26 25.41 14.15
C ALA A 114 20.18 25.81 12.99
N ASN A 115 20.85 26.95 13.15
CA ASN A 115 21.83 27.41 12.19
C ASN A 115 23.00 26.42 12.09
N LEU A 116 23.18 25.83 10.90
CA LEU A 116 24.26 24.90 10.62
C LEU A 116 25.66 25.51 10.80
N LEU A 117 25.77 26.84 10.66
CA LEU A 117 27.03 27.58 10.75
C LEU A 117 27.42 27.91 12.20
N GLU A 118 26.50 27.78 13.16
CA GLU A 118 26.68 28.21 14.54
C GLU A 118 26.31 27.09 15.52
N PRO A 119 27.29 26.27 15.97
CA PRO A 119 27.03 25.24 16.97
C PRO A 119 26.64 25.87 18.31
N SER A 120 25.56 25.38 18.94
CA SER A 120 25.09 25.90 20.23
C SER A 120 24.59 24.78 21.15
N GLU A 121 25.04 24.78 22.41
CA GLU A 121 24.62 23.84 23.44
C GLU A 121 23.19 24.09 23.95
N LYS A 122 22.61 25.28 23.70
CA LYS A 122 21.29 25.70 24.21
C LYS A 122 20.09 25.04 23.52
N GLN A 123 20.32 24.10 22.62
CA GLN A 123 19.31 23.58 21.69
C GLN A 123 18.39 22.49 22.26
N HIS A 124 18.40 22.24 23.56
CA HIS A 124 17.63 21.14 24.12
C HIS A 124 17.02 21.55 25.46
N ARG A 125 15.69 21.35 25.57
CA ARG A 125 14.80 21.48 26.75
C ARG A 125 13.88 22.70 26.74
N GLY A 126 12.62 22.48 27.14
CA GLY A 126 11.58 23.51 27.31
C GLY A 126 10.67 23.76 26.10
N TRP A 127 10.68 22.88 25.10
CA TRP A 127 9.89 23.04 23.87
C TRP A 127 8.39 22.97 24.14
N LYS A 128 7.67 23.93 23.56
CA LYS A 128 6.22 24.01 23.62
C LYS A 128 5.59 23.29 22.44
N CYS A 129 4.47 22.64 22.72
CA CYS A 129 3.69 21.90 21.74
C CYS A 129 2.32 22.56 21.53
N LYS A 130 1.87 22.64 20.29
CA LYS A 130 0.53 23.09 19.92
C LYS A 130 -0.18 21.97 19.17
N GLU A 131 -1.27 21.47 19.74
CA GLU A 131 -2.19 20.58 19.03
C GLU A 131 -3.07 21.41 18.08
N ILE A 132 -3.19 20.93 16.85
CA ILE A 132 -4.09 21.43 15.81
C ILE A 132 -5.02 20.28 15.41
N ASP A 133 -6.31 20.54 15.52
CA ASP A 133 -7.37 19.62 15.12
C ASP A 133 -7.47 19.58 13.60
N ILE A 134 -7.27 18.40 13.00
CA ILE A 134 -7.37 18.18 11.55
C ILE A 134 -8.73 17.62 11.12
N THR A 135 -9.78 17.86 11.90
CA THR A 135 -11.15 17.47 11.56
C THR A 135 -12.01 18.67 11.18
N PHE A 136 -13.16 18.42 10.54
CA PHE A 136 -14.16 19.44 10.17
C PHE A 136 -15.59 18.96 10.46
N ASP A 137 -16.54 19.90 10.55
CA ASP A 137 -17.93 19.55 10.87
C ASP A 137 -18.59 18.83 9.69
N ALA A 138 -19.27 17.72 9.95
CA ALA A 138 -19.97 16.94 8.93
C ALA A 138 -21.04 17.78 8.19
N GLN A 139 -21.61 18.81 8.82
CA GLN A 139 -22.58 19.71 8.18
C GLN A 139 -21.95 20.60 7.09
N GLU A 140 -20.64 20.81 7.09
CA GLU A 140 -19.95 21.58 6.05
C GLU A 140 -19.89 20.82 4.70
N GLY A 141 -20.19 19.51 4.72
CA GLY A 141 -20.17 18.64 3.55
C GLY A 141 -18.77 18.57 2.91
N PRO A 142 -18.68 18.13 1.64
CA PRO A 142 -17.39 18.00 0.93
C PRO A 142 -16.58 19.31 0.85
N LYS A 143 -17.24 20.48 0.87
CA LYS A 143 -16.55 21.78 0.85
C LYS A 143 -15.75 22.06 2.13
N GLY A 144 -16.03 21.35 3.22
CA GLY A 144 -15.31 21.48 4.49
C GLY A 144 -13.82 21.10 4.41
N LEU A 145 -13.44 20.21 3.48
CA LEU A 145 -12.06 19.75 3.32
C LEU A 145 -11.09 20.91 3.02
N SER A 146 -11.33 21.66 1.93
CA SER A 146 -10.42 22.72 1.48
C SER A 146 -10.29 23.85 2.50
N LYS A 147 -11.42 24.28 3.08
CA LYS A 147 -11.46 25.29 4.14
C LYS A 147 -10.68 24.86 5.38
N THR A 148 -10.73 23.57 5.70
CA THR A 148 -10.02 23.01 6.84
C THR A 148 -8.53 22.92 6.60
N LEU A 149 -8.10 22.57 5.39
CA LEU A 149 -6.68 22.63 5.02
C LEU A 149 -6.11 24.06 5.16
N ASP A 150 -6.86 25.08 4.71
CA ASP A 150 -6.45 26.48 4.87
C ASP A 150 -6.35 26.87 6.37
N ARG A 151 -7.37 26.51 7.16
CA ARG A 151 -7.38 26.73 8.61
C ARG A 151 -6.17 26.08 9.30
N ILE A 152 -5.87 24.82 8.99
CA ILE A 152 -4.73 24.10 9.57
C ILE A 152 -3.42 24.82 9.23
N CYS A 153 -3.24 25.26 7.98
CA CYS A 153 -2.06 25.98 7.53
C CYS A 153 -1.88 27.32 8.28
N GLU A 154 -2.95 28.09 8.42
CA GLU A 154 -2.96 29.36 9.15
C GLU A 154 -2.66 29.16 10.65
N GLU A 155 -3.32 28.20 11.29
CA GLU A 155 -3.08 27.85 12.70
C GLU A 155 -1.64 27.39 12.94
N ALA A 156 -1.08 26.59 12.03
CA ALA A 156 0.30 26.11 12.11
C ALA A 156 1.31 27.25 11.96
N CYS A 157 1.09 28.15 11.00
CA CYS A 157 1.94 29.31 10.81
C CYS A 157 1.89 30.25 12.02
N LYS A 158 0.69 30.48 12.58
CA LYS A 158 0.53 31.26 13.81
C LYS A 158 1.22 30.60 14.99
N ALA A 159 1.08 29.28 15.16
CA ALA A 159 1.77 28.54 16.22
C ALA A 159 3.30 28.68 16.11
N ALA A 160 3.86 28.63 14.90
CA ALA A 160 5.28 28.85 14.67
C ALA A 160 5.71 30.29 15.05
N GLN A 161 4.88 31.30 14.75
CA GLN A 161 5.11 32.70 15.13
C GLN A 161 5.03 32.93 16.64
N ASP A 162 4.11 32.26 17.32
CA ASP A 162 3.91 32.29 18.78
C ASP A 162 5.04 31.55 19.54
N GLY A 163 6.01 30.96 18.82
CA GLY A 163 7.20 30.34 19.39
C GLY A 163 6.98 28.92 19.89
N TYR A 164 5.99 28.20 19.36
CA TYR A 164 5.88 26.76 19.55
C TYR A 164 6.93 26.03 18.70
N GLN A 165 7.54 24.97 19.25
CA GLN A 165 8.56 24.18 18.57
C GLN A 165 8.00 22.87 18.00
N PHE A 166 6.85 22.40 18.51
CA PHE A 166 6.14 21.27 17.95
C PHE A 166 4.71 21.63 17.63
N ILE A 167 4.28 21.18 16.46
CA ILE A 167 2.90 21.23 16.02
C ILE A 167 2.42 19.79 15.89
N VAL A 168 1.39 19.43 16.64
CA VAL A 168 0.75 18.10 16.57
C VAL A 168 -0.49 18.22 15.72
N LEU A 169 -0.49 17.57 14.55
CA LEU A 169 -1.69 17.41 13.73
C LEU A 169 -2.44 16.17 14.22
N SER A 170 -3.62 16.36 14.79
CA SER A 170 -4.38 15.28 15.46
C SER A 170 -5.77 15.08 14.87
N ASP A 171 -6.08 13.84 14.46
CA ASP A 171 -7.41 13.41 14.01
C ASP A 171 -8.28 12.82 15.14
N ARG A 172 -7.82 12.89 16.42
CA ARG A 172 -8.53 12.31 17.58
C ARG A 172 -9.97 12.77 17.76
N ARG A 173 -10.33 13.96 17.29
CA ARG A 173 -11.69 14.51 17.41
C ARG A 173 -12.66 13.95 16.37
N ALA A 174 -12.21 13.05 15.50
CA ALA A 174 -13.04 12.40 14.51
C ALA A 174 -14.13 11.56 15.18
N GLY A 175 -15.35 11.62 14.64
CA GLY A 175 -16.50 10.94 15.23
C GLY A 175 -17.80 11.29 14.52
N GLY A 176 -18.94 11.06 15.19
CA GLY A 176 -20.26 11.17 14.57
C GLY A 176 -20.59 12.53 13.94
N THR A 177 -20.03 13.61 14.46
CA THR A 177 -20.24 14.98 13.94
C THR A 177 -19.02 15.57 13.24
N ARG A 178 -17.88 14.87 13.26
CA ARG A 178 -16.59 15.41 12.78
C ARG A 178 -15.89 14.46 11.82
N ILE A 179 -15.62 14.95 10.63
CA ILE A 179 -14.94 14.21 9.56
C ILE A 179 -13.44 14.50 9.63
N PRO A 180 -12.57 13.47 9.68
CA PRO A 180 -11.13 13.67 9.61
C PRO A 180 -10.70 14.07 8.21
N VAL A 181 -9.86 15.10 8.11
CA VAL A 181 -9.03 15.29 6.91
C VAL A 181 -7.97 14.19 6.91
N SER A 182 -7.63 13.65 5.74
CA SER A 182 -6.52 12.71 5.64
C SER A 182 -5.25 13.34 6.21
N THR A 183 -4.58 12.63 7.10
CA THR A 183 -3.40 13.14 7.80
C THR A 183 -2.29 13.46 6.81
N LEU A 184 -2.21 12.73 5.70
CA LEU A 184 -1.28 13.00 4.61
C LEU A 184 -1.54 14.35 3.93
N LEU A 185 -2.80 14.67 3.61
CA LEU A 185 -3.18 15.95 3.00
C LEU A 185 -2.89 17.12 3.96
N ALA A 186 -3.25 16.95 5.23
CA ALA A 186 -3.02 17.95 6.26
C ALA A 186 -1.53 18.19 6.50
N LEU A 187 -0.73 17.13 6.60
CA LEU A 187 0.73 17.21 6.70
C LEU A 187 1.31 17.93 5.50
N GLY A 188 0.99 17.47 4.29
CA GLY A 188 1.55 17.99 3.05
C GLY A 188 1.28 19.48 2.87
N ALA A 189 0.02 19.89 3.04
CA ALA A 189 -0.38 21.30 2.99
C ALA A 189 0.38 22.14 4.02
N THR A 190 0.43 21.67 5.27
CA THR A 190 1.12 22.37 6.37
C THR A 190 2.63 22.48 6.11
N HIS A 191 3.25 21.39 5.65
CA HIS A 191 4.67 21.32 5.37
C HIS A 191 5.08 22.34 4.32
N HIS A 192 4.40 22.35 3.17
CA HIS A 192 4.71 23.28 2.08
C HIS A 192 4.35 24.72 2.43
N PHE A 193 3.23 24.96 3.10
CA PHE A 193 2.84 26.30 3.55
C PHE A 193 3.87 26.90 4.52
N LEU A 194 4.37 26.11 5.47
CA LEU A 194 5.42 26.56 6.40
C LEU A 194 6.76 26.79 5.71
N ILE A 195 7.07 26.08 4.62
CA ILE A 195 8.27 26.34 3.80
C ILE A 195 8.14 27.71 3.13
N GLU A 196 7.00 27.98 2.50
CA GLU A 196 6.73 29.26 1.83
C GLU A 196 6.75 30.43 2.83
N ALA A 197 6.20 30.23 4.02
CA ALA A 197 6.24 31.20 5.12
C ALA A 197 7.61 31.30 5.83
N ARG A 198 8.61 30.51 5.41
CA ARG A 198 9.95 30.40 6.03
C ARG A 198 9.92 30.07 7.53
N GLN A 199 8.90 29.32 7.96
CA GLN A 199 8.72 28.88 9.34
C GLN A 199 9.02 27.39 9.54
N ARG A 200 9.13 26.58 8.46
CA ARG A 200 9.29 25.11 8.57
C ARG A 200 10.45 24.67 9.46
N MET A 201 11.57 25.38 9.41
CA MET A 201 12.78 25.10 10.22
C MET A 201 12.58 25.36 11.71
N LYS A 202 11.56 26.15 12.11
CA LYS A 202 11.33 26.51 13.52
C LYS A 202 10.50 25.49 14.28
N VAL A 203 9.88 24.55 13.58
CA VAL A 203 8.89 23.64 14.15
C VAL A 203 9.15 22.21 13.69
N GLY A 204 8.89 21.24 14.57
CA GLY A 204 8.69 19.84 14.21
C GLY A 204 7.21 19.56 14.01
N LEU A 205 6.88 18.77 12.98
CA LEU A 205 5.51 18.31 12.69
C LEU A 205 5.33 16.89 13.23
N VAL A 206 4.49 16.74 14.24
CA VAL A 206 4.15 15.46 14.85
C VAL A 206 2.74 15.08 14.39
N LEU A 207 2.55 13.83 14.03
CA LEU A 207 1.26 13.33 13.58
C LEU A 207 0.67 12.43 14.66
N GLU A 208 -0.55 12.71 15.07
CA GLU A 208 -1.35 11.81 15.87
C GLU A 208 -2.54 11.36 15.03
N THR A 209 -2.48 10.13 14.52
CA THR A 209 -3.43 9.67 13.50
C THR A 209 -3.98 8.28 13.76
N ALA A 210 -5.25 8.11 13.45
CA ALA A 210 -5.88 6.81 13.33
C ALA A 210 -5.71 6.18 11.94
N GLU A 211 -5.42 6.96 10.91
CA GLU A 211 -5.38 6.54 9.50
C GLU A 211 -4.13 5.70 9.16
N ALA A 212 -2.97 6.06 9.71
CA ALA A 212 -1.68 5.41 9.40
C ALA A 212 -1.50 4.08 10.14
N ARG A 213 -1.19 3.02 9.39
CA ARG A 213 -1.08 1.65 9.94
C ARG A 213 -0.09 0.73 9.23
N GLU A 214 0.31 1.08 8.02
CA GLU A 214 1.17 0.27 7.17
C GLU A 214 2.54 0.92 7.01
N VAL A 215 3.55 0.11 6.69
CA VAL A 215 4.91 0.60 6.38
C VAL A 215 4.86 1.67 5.30
N HIS A 216 4.03 1.48 4.27
CA HIS A 216 3.87 2.46 3.20
C HIS A 216 3.32 3.80 3.71
N HIS A 217 2.31 3.80 4.58
CA HIS A 217 1.75 5.03 5.15
C HIS A 217 2.84 5.80 5.92
N MET A 218 3.65 5.10 6.73
CA MET A 218 4.77 5.71 7.46
C MET A 218 5.80 6.31 6.50
N CYS A 219 6.18 5.59 5.45
CA CYS A 219 7.12 6.05 4.44
C CYS A 219 6.62 7.34 3.76
N VAL A 220 5.34 7.38 3.38
CA VAL A 220 4.74 8.53 2.71
C VAL A 220 4.72 9.73 3.66
N LEU A 221 4.25 9.57 4.90
CA LEU A 221 4.22 10.64 5.90
C LEU A 221 5.63 11.19 6.19
N LEU A 222 6.63 10.32 6.37
CA LEU A 222 8.02 10.75 6.56
C LEU A 222 8.57 11.45 5.31
N GLY A 223 8.29 10.91 4.13
CA GLY A 223 8.73 11.48 2.85
C GLY A 223 8.14 12.86 2.54
N TYR A 224 6.96 13.17 3.09
CA TYR A 224 6.32 14.50 3.03
C TYR A 224 6.54 15.35 4.29
N GLY A 225 7.50 14.95 5.13
CA GLY A 225 8.10 15.83 6.14
C GLY A 225 7.45 15.78 7.51
N ALA A 226 6.85 14.65 7.89
CA ALA A 226 6.56 14.35 9.29
C ALA A 226 7.86 14.12 10.08
N ASP A 227 7.94 14.65 11.30
CA ASP A 227 9.06 14.45 12.21
C ASP A 227 8.81 13.28 13.18
N ALA A 228 7.54 13.03 13.54
CA ALA A 228 7.14 11.86 14.33
C ALA A 228 5.71 11.44 13.99
N ILE A 229 5.39 10.16 14.17
CA ILE A 229 4.08 9.58 13.85
C ILE A 229 3.62 8.72 15.02
N CYS A 230 2.44 9.03 15.55
CA CYS A 230 1.74 8.28 16.58
C CYS A 230 0.48 7.65 15.97
N PRO A 231 0.55 6.38 15.51
CA PRO A 231 -0.60 5.66 14.98
C PRO A 231 -1.47 5.12 16.13
N TYR A 232 -2.16 5.99 16.85
CA TYR A 232 -2.80 5.61 18.12
C TYR A 232 -3.85 4.50 17.96
N LEU A 233 -4.61 4.51 16.86
CA LEU A 233 -5.68 3.54 16.65
C LEU A 233 -5.13 2.12 16.44
N VAL A 234 -3.92 1.99 15.91
CA VAL A 234 -3.24 0.68 15.82
C VAL A 234 -3.03 0.07 17.20
N PHE A 235 -2.58 0.87 18.16
CA PHE A 235 -2.35 0.40 19.53
C PHE A 235 -3.67 0.12 20.27
N GLU A 236 -4.70 0.92 20.02
CA GLU A 236 -6.05 0.68 20.55
C GLU A 236 -6.62 -0.65 20.00
N ILE A 237 -6.48 -0.91 18.70
CA ILE A 237 -6.87 -2.19 18.07
C ILE A 237 -6.06 -3.35 18.66
N ALA A 238 -4.74 -3.21 18.77
CA ALA A 238 -3.87 -4.27 19.31
C ALA A 238 -4.28 -4.65 20.75
N ARG A 239 -4.64 -3.65 21.56
CA ARG A 239 -5.14 -3.87 22.92
C ARG A 239 -6.52 -4.52 22.94
N ALA A 240 -7.43 -4.13 22.04
CA ALA A 240 -8.75 -4.75 21.90
C ALA A 240 -8.63 -6.24 21.49
N LEU A 241 -7.83 -6.54 20.46
CA LEU A 241 -7.57 -7.91 20.00
C LEU A 241 -6.98 -8.82 21.09
N LYS A 242 -6.15 -8.25 21.97
CA LYS A 242 -5.66 -8.97 23.16
C LYS A 242 -6.78 -9.24 24.17
N ASN A 243 -7.60 -8.24 24.49
CA ASN A 243 -8.69 -8.39 25.46
C ASN A 243 -9.73 -9.43 25.01
N GLU A 244 -9.90 -9.58 23.70
CA GLU A 244 -10.78 -10.58 23.07
C GLU A 244 -10.12 -11.96 22.87
N GLY A 245 -8.87 -12.15 23.27
CA GLY A 245 -8.18 -13.44 23.18
C GLY A 245 -7.69 -13.82 21.78
N VAL A 246 -7.71 -12.89 20.81
CA VAL A 246 -7.09 -13.10 19.48
C VAL A 246 -5.57 -13.08 19.57
N LEU A 247 -5.02 -12.22 20.43
CA LEU A 247 -3.61 -12.19 20.79
C LEU A 247 -3.40 -12.90 22.13
N ASP A 248 -2.22 -13.50 22.30
CA ASP A 248 -1.88 -14.21 23.53
C ASP A 248 -1.86 -13.27 24.74
N ALA A 249 -2.40 -13.74 25.87
CA ALA A 249 -2.55 -12.95 27.10
C ALA A 249 -1.20 -12.45 27.68
N SER A 250 -0.07 -13.06 27.30
CA SER A 250 1.28 -12.63 27.69
C SER A 250 1.72 -11.30 27.08
N TYR A 251 1.03 -10.80 26.05
CA TYR A 251 1.38 -9.54 25.41
C TYR A 251 1.03 -8.36 26.33
N THR A 252 2.03 -7.69 26.89
CA THR A 252 1.84 -6.40 27.57
C THR A 252 1.74 -5.26 26.56
N ASP A 253 1.24 -4.11 26.98
CA ASP A 253 1.12 -2.94 26.11
C ASP A 253 2.50 -2.52 25.56
N GLU A 254 3.56 -2.68 26.34
CA GLU A 254 4.95 -2.45 25.90
C GLU A 254 5.41 -3.47 24.84
N ILE A 255 5.00 -4.74 24.96
CA ILE A 255 5.32 -5.77 23.96
C ILE A 255 4.58 -5.47 22.65
N LEU A 256 3.30 -5.10 22.72
CA LEU A 256 2.51 -4.70 21.54
C LEU A 256 3.15 -3.53 20.82
N TYR A 257 3.51 -2.48 21.57
CA TYR A 257 4.23 -1.32 21.04
C TYR A 257 5.55 -1.72 20.39
N LYS A 258 6.39 -2.48 21.11
CA LYS A 258 7.72 -2.86 20.64
C LYS A 258 7.66 -3.73 19.39
N ASN A 259 6.75 -4.69 19.32
CA ASN A 259 6.64 -5.58 18.16
C ASN A 259 6.20 -4.81 16.91
N TYR A 260 5.22 -3.91 17.04
CA TYR A 260 4.80 -3.05 15.94
C TYR A 260 5.91 -2.08 15.51
N SER A 261 6.62 -1.46 16.47
CA SER A 261 7.78 -0.59 16.20
C SER A 261 8.88 -1.35 15.46
N ASP A 262 9.25 -2.55 15.92
CA ASP A 262 10.26 -3.40 15.28
C ASP A 262 9.86 -3.77 13.84
N ALA A 263 8.57 -4.00 13.58
CA ALA A 263 8.06 -4.27 12.24
C ALA A 263 8.16 -3.02 11.34
N MET A 264 7.79 -1.84 11.85
CA MET A 264 7.89 -0.57 11.12
C MET A 264 9.34 -0.19 10.82
N GLU A 265 10.26 -0.37 11.78
CA GLU A 265 11.69 -0.11 11.57
C GLU A 265 12.26 -0.97 10.44
N ARG A 266 11.94 -2.27 10.43
CA ARG A 266 12.38 -3.18 9.36
C ARG A 266 11.78 -2.80 8.01
N GLY A 267 10.50 -2.44 7.98
CA GLY A 267 9.82 -1.99 6.78
C GLY A 267 10.42 -0.70 6.21
N LEU A 268 10.63 0.30 7.07
CA LEU A 268 11.24 1.58 6.69
C LEU A 268 12.64 1.39 6.13
N ALA A 269 13.49 0.61 6.82
CA ALA A 269 14.82 0.28 6.33
C ALA A 269 14.75 -0.38 4.95
N LYS A 270 13.82 -1.32 4.74
CA LYS A 270 13.63 -1.96 3.44
C LYS A 270 13.24 -0.96 2.34
N VAL A 271 12.32 -0.04 2.60
CA VAL A 271 11.89 0.95 1.61
C VAL A 271 13.02 1.93 1.28
N MET A 272 13.72 2.45 2.28
CA MET A 272 14.87 3.34 2.07
C MET A 272 15.97 2.65 1.26
N ALA A 273 16.23 1.38 1.55
CA ALA A 273 17.24 0.59 0.88
C ALA A 273 16.95 0.36 -0.62
N LYS A 274 15.68 0.37 -1.07
CA LYS A 274 15.31 0.30 -2.50
C LYS A 274 15.87 1.46 -3.33
N MET A 275 16.05 2.62 -2.72
CA MET A 275 16.65 3.80 -3.36
C MET A 275 18.13 3.96 -3.00
N GLY A 276 18.69 3.07 -2.18
CA GLY A 276 20.05 3.18 -1.67
C GLY A 276 20.22 4.29 -0.63
N ILE A 277 19.16 4.66 0.10
CA ILE A 277 19.21 5.68 1.16
C ILE A 277 19.54 5.01 2.49
N SER A 278 20.60 5.49 3.16
CA SER A 278 21.07 4.91 4.41
C SER A 278 20.44 5.53 5.68
N THR A 279 20.08 6.82 5.65
CA THR A 279 19.65 7.57 6.84
C THR A 279 18.22 8.08 6.71
N LEU A 280 17.42 7.91 7.78
CA LEU A 280 16.03 8.40 7.80
C LEU A 280 15.98 9.93 7.68
N GLN A 281 16.97 10.63 8.23
CA GLN A 281 17.07 12.08 8.11
C GLN A 281 17.13 12.55 6.64
N SER A 282 17.82 11.81 5.77
CA SER A 282 17.88 12.14 4.33
C SER A 282 16.64 11.68 3.57
N TYR A 283 15.91 10.69 4.08
CA TYR A 283 14.65 10.24 3.51
C TYR A 283 13.50 11.21 3.83
N LYS A 284 13.52 11.82 5.03
CA LYS A 284 12.52 12.77 5.49
C LYS A 284 12.44 13.98 4.55
N GLY A 285 11.25 14.27 4.04
CA GLY A 285 11.02 15.40 3.13
C GLY A 285 11.58 15.22 1.71
N ALA A 286 12.18 14.07 1.38
CA ALA A 286 12.78 13.84 0.06
C ALA A 286 11.77 13.51 -1.06
N GLN A 287 10.50 13.26 -0.70
CA GLN A 287 9.42 12.95 -1.66
C GLN A 287 9.78 11.86 -2.68
N ILE A 288 10.30 10.70 -2.21
CA ILE A 288 10.70 9.56 -3.05
C ILE A 288 9.49 8.75 -3.53
N PHE A 289 8.54 9.45 -4.17
CA PHE A 289 7.27 8.90 -4.62
C PHE A 289 6.86 9.50 -5.97
N GLU A 290 6.07 8.74 -6.72
CA GLU A 290 5.31 9.24 -7.86
C GLU A 290 3.82 9.15 -7.54
N ALA A 291 3.08 10.23 -7.79
CA ALA A 291 1.64 10.27 -7.61
C ALA A 291 0.93 9.83 -8.90
N VAL A 292 0.07 8.82 -8.81
CA VAL A 292 -0.68 8.31 -9.97
C VAL A 292 -2.16 8.60 -9.77
N GLY A 293 -2.70 9.53 -10.57
CA GLY A 293 -4.12 9.86 -10.57
C GLY A 293 -4.55 10.94 -9.57
N LEU A 294 -3.63 11.78 -9.08
CA LEU A 294 -3.96 13.00 -8.33
C LEU A 294 -4.00 14.20 -9.28
N ALA A 295 -4.97 15.08 -9.10
CA ALA A 295 -5.03 16.32 -9.88
C ALA A 295 -3.90 17.29 -9.50
N GLU A 296 -3.49 18.13 -10.46
CA GLU A 296 -2.44 19.13 -10.29
C GLU A 296 -2.72 20.06 -9.10
N GLU A 297 -3.98 20.47 -8.89
CA GLU A 297 -4.38 21.30 -7.74
C GLU A 297 -4.06 20.66 -6.37
N VAL A 298 -4.17 19.34 -6.25
CA VAL A 298 -3.87 18.61 -5.02
C VAL A 298 -2.35 18.51 -4.83
N VAL A 299 -1.63 18.22 -5.91
CA VAL A 299 -0.16 18.15 -5.91
C VAL A 299 0.44 19.52 -5.57
N ASP A 300 -0.01 20.59 -6.20
CA ASP A 300 0.52 21.94 -5.97
C ASP A 300 0.31 22.41 -4.54
N LYS A 301 -0.85 22.09 -3.94
CA LYS A 301 -1.18 22.52 -2.58
C LYS A 301 -0.54 21.64 -1.50
N CYS A 302 -0.53 20.32 -1.68
CA CYS A 302 -0.15 19.37 -0.63
C CYS A 302 1.20 18.66 -0.87
N PHE A 303 1.65 18.52 -2.12
CA PHE A 303 2.77 17.63 -2.48
C PHE A 303 3.67 18.25 -3.54
N ARG A 304 3.95 19.56 -3.40
CA ARG A 304 4.63 20.35 -4.42
C ARG A 304 5.99 19.74 -4.73
N GLY A 305 6.24 19.46 -6.01
CA GLY A 305 7.47 18.82 -6.50
C GLY A 305 7.30 17.33 -6.85
N THR A 306 6.22 16.69 -6.40
CA THR A 306 5.95 15.29 -6.73
C THR A 306 5.49 15.13 -8.18
N PRO A 307 6.11 14.24 -8.99
CA PRO A 307 5.64 13.94 -10.32
C PRO A 307 4.23 13.33 -10.29
N SER A 308 3.30 13.92 -11.05
CA SER A 308 1.99 13.32 -11.34
C SER A 308 1.67 13.45 -12.83
N ARG A 309 2.08 12.45 -13.60
CA ARG A 309 1.97 12.48 -15.08
C ARG A 309 0.55 12.28 -15.59
N ILE A 310 -0.28 11.64 -14.76
CA ILE A 310 -1.69 11.37 -15.04
C ILE A 310 -2.47 12.09 -13.94
N GLY A 311 -3.09 13.21 -14.31
CA GLY A 311 -4.03 13.91 -13.45
C GLY A 311 -5.26 13.05 -13.16
N GLY A 312 -6.03 13.42 -12.14
CA GLY A 312 -7.26 12.70 -11.84
C GLY A 312 -8.04 13.34 -10.71
N VAL A 313 -7.89 12.76 -9.53
CA VAL A 313 -8.73 13.02 -8.37
C VAL A 313 -8.45 14.42 -7.81
N THR A 314 -9.51 15.24 -7.75
CA THR A 314 -9.54 16.61 -7.24
C THR A 314 -9.82 16.65 -5.74
N PHE A 315 -9.68 17.82 -5.10
CA PHE A 315 -10.12 17.99 -3.71
C PHE A 315 -11.61 17.69 -3.52
N GLU A 316 -12.44 17.94 -4.54
CA GLU A 316 -13.86 17.63 -4.50
C GLU A 316 -14.11 16.12 -4.38
N ILE A 317 -13.40 15.31 -5.17
CA ILE A 317 -13.53 13.84 -5.12
C ILE A 317 -12.99 13.31 -3.78
N LEU A 318 -11.80 13.75 -3.34
CA LEU A 318 -11.23 13.34 -2.05
C LEU A 318 -12.16 13.67 -0.88
N ALA A 319 -12.78 14.85 -0.92
CA ALA A 319 -13.72 15.26 0.10
C ALA A 319 -15.01 14.44 0.07
N LYS A 320 -15.50 14.10 -1.13
CA LYS A 320 -16.65 13.23 -1.31
C LYS A 320 -16.38 11.83 -0.76
N GLU A 321 -15.21 11.25 -1.05
CA GLU A 321 -14.80 9.95 -0.51
C GLU A 321 -14.70 9.96 1.02
N ALA A 322 -14.11 11.01 1.60
CA ALA A 322 -14.06 11.18 3.06
C ALA A 322 -15.46 11.30 3.67
N TYR A 323 -16.37 12.02 3.02
CA TYR A 323 -17.75 12.17 3.44
C TYR A 323 -18.52 10.85 3.32
N GLU A 324 -18.34 10.09 2.23
CA GLU A 324 -18.96 8.78 2.05
C GLU A 324 -18.49 7.78 3.11
N ARG A 325 -17.18 7.74 3.43
CA ARG A 325 -16.67 6.90 4.54
C ARG A 325 -17.29 7.29 5.88
N HIS A 326 -17.45 8.59 6.15
CA HIS A 326 -18.13 9.06 7.35
C HIS A 326 -19.61 8.65 7.37
N TYR A 327 -20.31 8.84 6.27
CA TYR A 327 -21.72 8.46 6.11
C TYR A 327 -21.94 6.95 6.27
N LEU A 328 -21.04 6.12 5.73
CA LEU A 328 -21.08 4.67 5.92
C LEU A 328 -20.88 4.25 7.39
N SER A 329 -20.18 5.07 8.18
CA SER A 329 -19.81 4.74 9.56
C SER A 329 -20.76 5.33 10.61
N TYR A 330 -21.30 6.52 10.36
CA TYR A 330 -22.14 7.29 11.30
C TYR A 330 -23.50 7.71 10.73
N GLY A 331 -23.83 7.30 9.51
CA GLY A 331 -25.12 7.59 8.88
C GLY A 331 -26.32 6.99 9.62
N THR A 332 -27.51 7.50 9.33
CA THR A 332 -28.78 7.14 9.99
C THR A 332 -29.41 5.86 9.45
N HIS A 333 -28.63 4.93 8.92
CA HIS A 333 -29.13 3.66 8.39
C HIS A 333 -29.23 2.59 9.48
N THR A 334 -30.25 1.73 9.40
CA THR A 334 -30.51 0.64 10.36
C THR A 334 -29.81 -0.68 10.02
N ALA A 335 -28.91 -0.70 9.03
CA ALA A 335 -28.22 -1.92 8.60
C ALA A 335 -26.97 -2.21 9.44
N ASP A 336 -26.45 -3.43 9.30
CA ASP A 336 -25.33 -4.06 10.02
C ASP A 336 -24.00 -3.25 9.94
N MET A 337 -23.94 -2.13 10.65
CA MET A 337 -22.78 -1.22 10.74
C MET A 337 -21.71 -1.71 11.73
N LEU A 338 -21.91 -2.88 12.33
CA LEU A 338 -21.05 -3.44 13.38
C LEU A 338 -20.00 -4.40 12.83
N VAL A 339 -20.09 -4.75 11.55
CA VAL A 339 -19.12 -5.61 10.88
C VAL A 339 -18.32 -4.77 9.90
N LEU A 340 -16.99 -4.81 10.05
CA LEU A 340 -16.08 -4.17 9.11
C LEU A 340 -16.27 -4.75 7.71
N ARG A 341 -16.40 -3.84 6.73
CA ARG A 341 -16.45 -4.24 5.33
C ARG A 341 -15.14 -4.90 4.92
N ASN A 342 -15.27 -5.91 4.07
CA ASN A 342 -14.14 -6.56 3.45
C ASN A 342 -14.29 -6.47 1.93
N PRO A 343 -13.82 -5.35 1.33
CA PRO A 343 -13.91 -5.15 -0.12
C PRO A 343 -13.01 -6.13 -0.88
N GLY A 344 -12.05 -6.80 -0.24
CA GLY A 344 -11.12 -7.69 -0.92
C GLY A 344 -10.11 -6.89 -1.73
N ASN A 345 -9.25 -6.12 -1.06
CA ASN A 345 -8.21 -5.33 -1.73
C ASN A 345 -6.99 -6.20 -2.07
N TYR A 346 -6.73 -7.22 -1.25
CA TYR A 346 -5.61 -8.15 -1.44
C TYR A 346 -6.05 -9.45 -2.08
N HIS A 347 -7.23 -9.96 -1.70
CA HIS A 347 -7.83 -11.15 -2.31
C HIS A 347 -9.19 -10.82 -2.91
N TRP A 348 -9.44 -11.36 -4.10
CA TRP A 348 -10.75 -11.26 -4.75
C TRP A 348 -11.88 -11.74 -3.83
N ARG A 349 -12.95 -10.96 -3.77
CA ARG A 349 -14.20 -11.31 -3.08
C ARG A 349 -15.41 -11.00 -3.96
N SER A 350 -16.41 -11.87 -3.89
CA SER A 350 -17.69 -11.63 -4.56
C SER A 350 -18.35 -10.36 -4.01
N GLY A 351 -18.72 -9.43 -4.90
CA GLY A 351 -19.28 -8.12 -4.53
C GLY A 351 -18.25 -7.10 -4.00
N GLY A 352 -16.96 -7.44 -4.04
CA GLY A 352 -15.85 -6.59 -3.64
C GLY A 352 -15.22 -5.81 -4.80
N GLU A 353 -14.00 -5.35 -4.55
CA GLU A 353 -13.13 -4.71 -5.51
C GLU A 353 -12.87 -5.64 -6.72
N LYS A 354 -12.70 -5.04 -7.90
CA LYS A 354 -12.42 -5.80 -9.12
C LYS A 354 -10.98 -6.30 -9.12
N HIS A 355 -10.76 -7.51 -9.64
CA HIS A 355 -9.43 -8.05 -9.87
C HIS A 355 -9.31 -8.52 -11.31
N ILE A 356 -8.13 -8.34 -11.92
CA ILE A 356 -7.87 -8.86 -13.27
C ILE A 356 -7.96 -10.39 -13.29
N ASN A 357 -7.49 -11.07 -12.24
CA ASN A 357 -7.61 -12.53 -12.12
C ASN A 357 -8.86 -12.90 -11.34
N ASP A 358 -10.04 -12.72 -11.93
CA ASP A 358 -11.29 -13.17 -11.33
C ASP A 358 -11.49 -14.69 -11.54
N PRO A 359 -12.12 -15.42 -10.58
CA PRO A 359 -12.26 -16.87 -10.67
C PRO A 359 -13.04 -17.36 -11.91
N LEU A 360 -13.99 -16.57 -12.41
CA LEU A 360 -14.81 -16.94 -13.57
C LEU A 360 -13.95 -16.90 -14.85
N SER A 361 -13.16 -15.86 -15.03
CA SER A 361 -12.20 -15.75 -16.13
C SER A 361 -11.18 -16.88 -16.08
N ILE A 362 -10.62 -17.19 -14.91
CA ILE A 362 -9.64 -18.28 -14.77
C ILE A 362 -10.27 -19.64 -15.11
N ALA A 363 -11.49 -19.92 -14.65
CA ALA A 363 -12.18 -21.16 -14.98
C ALA A 363 -12.45 -21.30 -16.48
N ASN A 364 -12.93 -20.23 -17.13
CA ASN A 364 -13.16 -20.21 -18.58
C ASN A 364 -11.85 -20.38 -19.38
N LEU A 365 -10.74 -19.79 -18.92
CA LEU A 365 -9.43 -19.95 -19.55
C LEU A 365 -8.94 -21.41 -19.45
N GLN A 366 -9.11 -22.04 -18.28
CA GLN A 366 -8.76 -23.44 -18.07
C GLN A 366 -9.60 -24.36 -18.95
N GLU A 367 -10.92 -24.14 -19.03
CA GLU A 367 -11.81 -24.90 -19.92
C GLU A 367 -11.39 -24.74 -21.39
N ALA A 368 -11.09 -23.52 -21.83
CA ALA A 368 -10.63 -23.24 -23.18
C ALA A 368 -9.31 -23.96 -23.51
N ALA A 369 -8.33 -23.92 -22.60
CA ALA A 369 -7.02 -24.52 -22.81
C ALA A 369 -7.07 -26.07 -22.81
N VAL A 370 -7.86 -26.67 -21.92
CA VAL A 370 -7.95 -28.13 -21.79
C VAL A 370 -8.83 -28.75 -22.87
N ASN A 371 -10.02 -28.19 -23.10
CA ASN A 371 -11.03 -28.77 -24.01
C ASN A 371 -10.98 -28.17 -25.43
N LYS A 372 -10.09 -27.21 -25.69
CA LYS A 372 -10.02 -26.45 -26.96
C LYS A 372 -11.35 -25.79 -27.31
N SER A 373 -12.09 -25.34 -26.30
CA SER A 373 -13.42 -24.75 -26.44
C SER A 373 -13.33 -23.27 -26.81
N THR A 374 -13.74 -22.93 -28.04
CA THR A 374 -13.80 -21.54 -28.50
C THR A 374 -14.81 -20.72 -27.71
N SER A 375 -15.97 -21.31 -27.37
CA SER A 375 -17.01 -20.62 -26.60
C SER A 375 -16.56 -20.30 -25.16
N ALA A 376 -15.72 -21.15 -24.56
CA ALA A 376 -15.09 -20.84 -23.27
C ALA A 376 -14.06 -19.70 -23.42
N TYR A 377 -13.29 -19.68 -24.50
CA TYR A 377 -12.34 -18.60 -24.78
C TYR A 377 -13.03 -17.24 -25.01
N ASP A 378 -14.17 -17.23 -25.71
CA ASP A 378 -14.96 -16.00 -25.91
C ASP A 378 -15.50 -15.45 -24.60
N ARG A 379 -16.03 -16.32 -23.72
CA ARG A 379 -16.46 -15.93 -22.35
C ARG A 379 -15.29 -15.42 -21.50
N PHE A 380 -14.13 -16.06 -21.58
CA PHE A 380 -12.91 -15.58 -20.92
C PHE A 380 -12.50 -14.19 -21.41
N ARG A 381 -12.51 -13.98 -22.73
CA ARG A 381 -12.15 -12.69 -23.35
C ARG A 381 -13.07 -11.58 -22.86
N GLU A 382 -14.38 -11.78 -22.89
CA GLU A 382 -15.37 -10.78 -22.47
C GLU A 382 -15.17 -10.39 -20.99
N SER A 383 -15.15 -11.39 -20.11
CA SER A 383 -14.95 -11.18 -18.66
C SER A 383 -13.61 -10.49 -18.34
N THR A 384 -12.53 -10.92 -18.99
CA THR A 384 -11.20 -10.32 -18.79
C THR A 384 -11.15 -8.87 -19.29
N MET A 385 -11.80 -8.55 -20.41
CA MET A 385 -11.83 -7.19 -20.94
C MET A 385 -12.58 -6.24 -20.00
N GLU A 386 -13.66 -6.69 -19.37
CA GLU A 386 -14.36 -5.93 -18.33
C GLU A 386 -13.46 -5.68 -17.11
N SER A 387 -12.79 -6.72 -16.60
CA SER A 387 -11.85 -6.60 -15.47
C SER A 387 -10.66 -5.68 -15.80
N VAL A 388 -10.11 -5.77 -17.02
CA VAL A 388 -9.04 -4.87 -17.49
C VAL A 388 -9.50 -3.42 -17.58
N LYS A 389 -10.73 -3.18 -18.04
CA LYS A 389 -11.35 -1.85 -18.07
C LYS A 389 -11.48 -1.28 -16.67
N ALA A 390 -11.94 -2.08 -15.70
CA ALA A 390 -12.06 -1.65 -14.32
C ALA A 390 -10.70 -1.38 -13.66
N CYS A 391 -9.67 -2.21 -13.92
CA CYS A 391 -8.45 -2.18 -13.10
C CYS A 391 -7.28 -1.37 -13.67
N SER A 392 -7.20 -1.17 -15.00
CA SER A 392 -5.95 -0.73 -15.64
C SER A 392 -6.13 0.48 -16.56
N LEU A 393 -5.07 1.28 -16.71
CA LEU A 393 -5.04 2.43 -17.63
C LEU A 393 -5.28 2.01 -19.08
N ARG A 394 -4.70 0.88 -19.52
CA ARG A 394 -4.91 0.37 -20.88
C ARG A 394 -6.36 -0.02 -21.16
N GLY A 395 -7.13 -0.32 -20.11
CA GLY A 395 -8.55 -0.60 -20.22
C GLY A 395 -9.42 0.64 -20.42
N GLN A 396 -8.87 1.83 -20.19
CA GLN A 396 -9.51 3.13 -20.43
C GLN A 396 -9.28 3.64 -21.86
N LEU A 397 -8.51 2.91 -22.68
CA LEU A 397 -8.21 3.28 -24.06
C LEU A 397 -9.14 2.53 -25.02
N GLU A 398 -9.57 3.22 -26.07
CA GLU A 398 -10.32 2.65 -27.18
C GLU A 398 -9.47 2.68 -28.45
N LEU A 399 -9.53 1.60 -29.25
CA LEU A 399 -8.86 1.53 -30.53
C LEU A 399 -9.69 2.27 -31.58
N VAL A 400 -9.12 3.30 -32.20
CA VAL A 400 -9.73 3.96 -33.36
C VAL A 400 -9.52 3.08 -34.59
N THR A 401 -10.60 2.51 -35.12
CA THR A 401 -10.57 1.61 -36.27
C THR A 401 -10.65 2.37 -37.59
N SER A 402 -10.07 1.77 -38.64
CA SER A 402 -10.21 2.26 -40.02
C SER A 402 -11.63 1.99 -40.53
N GLU A 403 -12.16 2.90 -41.35
CA GLU A 403 -13.43 2.70 -42.07
C GLU A 403 -13.37 1.53 -43.06
N ASN A 404 -12.16 1.19 -43.54
CA ASN A 404 -11.93 0.09 -44.48
C ASN A 404 -11.21 -1.06 -43.77
N PRO A 405 -11.92 -2.09 -43.29
CA PRO A 405 -11.30 -3.29 -42.74
C PRO A 405 -10.64 -4.11 -43.84
N ILE A 406 -9.50 -4.72 -43.53
CA ILE A 406 -8.81 -5.65 -44.42
C ILE A 406 -9.22 -7.10 -44.12
N ASP A 407 -9.10 -7.97 -45.11
CA ASP A 407 -9.32 -9.40 -44.93
C ASP A 407 -8.25 -10.00 -43.99
N ILE A 408 -8.67 -10.87 -43.07
CA ILE A 408 -7.78 -11.49 -42.09
C ILE A 408 -6.67 -12.33 -42.73
N SER A 409 -6.87 -12.85 -43.96
CA SER A 409 -5.85 -13.57 -44.73
C SER A 409 -4.64 -12.72 -45.10
N LEU A 410 -4.77 -11.38 -45.06
CA LEU A 410 -3.67 -10.44 -45.28
C LEU A 410 -2.87 -10.17 -44.00
N VAL A 411 -3.37 -10.58 -42.83
CA VAL A 411 -2.68 -10.43 -41.55
C VAL A 411 -1.60 -11.51 -41.42
N GLU A 412 -0.49 -11.18 -40.76
CA GLU A 412 0.57 -12.15 -40.50
C GLU A 412 0.02 -13.41 -39.78
N PRO A 413 0.47 -14.62 -40.14
CA PRO A 413 -0.02 -15.85 -39.51
C PRO A 413 0.25 -15.89 -38.00
N ALA A 414 -0.66 -16.51 -37.24
CA ALA A 414 -0.51 -16.67 -35.79
C ALA A 414 0.80 -17.38 -35.39
N SER A 415 1.32 -18.28 -36.25
CA SER A 415 2.60 -18.96 -36.07
C SER A 415 3.82 -18.03 -36.10
N GLU A 416 3.71 -16.86 -36.74
CA GLU A 416 4.75 -15.83 -36.73
C GLU A 416 4.55 -14.85 -35.57
N ILE A 417 3.30 -14.51 -35.23
CA ILE A 417 2.97 -13.64 -34.10
C ILE A 417 3.46 -14.25 -32.78
N VAL A 418 3.21 -15.55 -32.56
CA VAL A 418 3.55 -16.24 -31.30
C VAL A 418 5.05 -16.26 -31.00
N LYS A 419 5.92 -16.12 -32.02
CA LYS A 419 7.38 -16.04 -31.85
C LYS A 419 7.80 -14.76 -31.10
N ARG A 420 6.94 -13.74 -31.08
CA ARG A 420 7.14 -12.50 -30.32
C ARG A 420 6.83 -12.69 -28.83
N PHE A 421 6.10 -13.75 -28.46
CA PHE A 421 5.71 -14.00 -27.07
C PHE A 421 6.87 -14.60 -26.28
N ALA A 422 7.01 -14.10 -25.07
CA ALA A 422 7.95 -14.62 -24.09
C ALA A 422 7.20 -14.90 -22.78
N THR A 423 7.47 -16.05 -22.16
CA THR A 423 6.99 -16.26 -20.78
C THR A 423 7.83 -15.42 -19.82
N GLY A 424 7.20 -14.91 -18.77
CA GLY A 424 7.89 -14.19 -17.70
C GLY A 424 8.99 -15.04 -17.03
N ALA A 425 9.95 -14.36 -16.40
CA ALA A 425 11.05 -14.95 -15.68
C ALA A 425 10.58 -15.50 -14.32
N MET A 426 10.14 -16.75 -14.27
CA MET A 426 9.69 -17.42 -13.04
C MET A 426 10.77 -18.41 -12.59
N SER A 427 11.28 -18.25 -11.37
CA SER A 427 12.44 -19.00 -10.91
C SER A 427 12.13 -20.46 -10.59
N PHE A 428 13.11 -21.31 -10.84
CA PHE A 428 13.16 -22.62 -10.22
C PHE A 428 13.20 -22.44 -8.69
N GLY A 429 12.19 -22.97 -7.99
CA GLY A 429 11.99 -22.76 -6.54
C GLY A 429 10.77 -21.91 -6.19
N SER A 430 10.35 -20.97 -7.05
CA SER A 430 9.04 -20.30 -6.89
C SER A 430 7.91 -21.10 -7.54
N ILE A 431 8.22 -21.87 -8.58
CA ILE A 431 7.32 -22.81 -9.25
C ILE A 431 7.96 -24.20 -9.31
N SER A 432 7.13 -25.23 -9.47
CA SER A 432 7.61 -26.61 -9.54
C SER A 432 8.44 -26.88 -10.80
N LEU A 433 9.27 -27.93 -10.76
CA LEU A 433 10.09 -28.36 -11.90
C LEU A 433 9.21 -28.69 -13.11
N GLU A 434 8.07 -29.33 -12.86
CA GLU A 434 7.09 -29.73 -13.86
C GLU A 434 6.49 -28.51 -14.55
N ALA A 435 6.07 -27.49 -13.78
CA ALA A 435 5.54 -26.24 -14.33
C ALA A 435 6.60 -25.51 -15.17
N HIS A 436 7.81 -25.35 -14.63
CA HIS A 436 8.92 -24.67 -15.33
C HIS A 436 9.31 -25.39 -16.63
N THR A 437 9.42 -26.72 -16.58
CA THR A 437 9.75 -27.55 -17.74
C THR A 437 8.64 -27.52 -18.78
N THR A 438 7.38 -27.55 -18.36
CA THR A 438 6.22 -27.49 -19.26
C THR A 438 6.20 -26.19 -20.05
N LEU A 439 6.47 -25.06 -19.40
CA LEU A 439 6.56 -23.76 -20.07
C LEU A 439 7.68 -23.73 -21.10
N ALA A 440 8.86 -24.26 -20.77
CA ALA A 440 9.98 -24.31 -21.71
C ALA A 440 9.65 -25.16 -22.94
N ILE A 441 9.12 -26.37 -22.75
CA ILE A 441 8.70 -27.25 -23.85
C ILE A 441 7.66 -26.56 -24.73
N ALA A 442 6.62 -25.96 -24.12
CA ALA A 442 5.54 -25.30 -24.85
C ALA A 442 6.06 -24.14 -25.72
N MET A 443 6.89 -23.26 -25.15
CA MET A 443 7.43 -22.11 -25.88
C MET A 443 8.39 -22.52 -27.01
N ASN A 444 9.26 -23.51 -26.76
CA ASN A 444 10.15 -24.04 -27.79
C ASN A 444 9.36 -24.65 -28.96
N LYS A 445 8.28 -25.37 -28.66
CA LYS A 445 7.42 -26.00 -29.68
C LYS A 445 6.73 -24.98 -30.59
N VAL A 446 6.33 -23.82 -30.04
CA VAL A 446 5.70 -22.74 -30.82
C VAL A 446 6.71 -21.73 -31.38
N GLY A 447 8.01 -21.93 -31.16
CA GLY A 447 9.06 -21.01 -31.60
C GLY A 447 9.10 -19.68 -30.84
N GLY A 448 8.41 -19.59 -29.71
CA GLY A 448 8.48 -18.46 -28.79
C GLY A 448 9.63 -18.60 -27.79
N LYS A 449 9.63 -17.75 -26.76
CA LYS A 449 10.74 -17.65 -25.81
C LYS A 449 10.31 -18.00 -24.38
N SER A 450 11.12 -18.77 -23.68
CA SER A 450 10.97 -19.02 -22.24
C SER A 450 12.16 -18.48 -21.46
N ASN A 451 11.96 -18.14 -20.20
CA ASN A 451 12.98 -17.52 -19.34
C ASN A 451 13.23 -18.39 -18.10
N THR A 452 14.49 -18.54 -17.71
CA THR A 452 14.91 -19.38 -16.57
C THR A 452 14.45 -18.83 -15.22
N GLY A 453 14.23 -17.52 -15.12
CA GLY A 453 14.08 -16.85 -13.83
C GLY A 453 15.39 -16.71 -13.08
N GLU A 454 15.30 -16.27 -11.81
CA GLU A 454 16.44 -15.98 -10.94
C GLU A 454 17.09 -17.25 -10.33
N GLY A 455 16.42 -18.40 -10.39
CA GLY A 455 16.83 -19.64 -9.71
C GLY A 455 17.87 -20.48 -10.47
N GLY A 456 18.37 -19.98 -11.60
CA GLY A 456 19.19 -20.76 -12.52
C GLY A 456 18.39 -21.86 -13.24
N GLU A 457 19.10 -22.77 -13.91
CA GLU A 457 18.51 -23.86 -14.67
C GLU A 457 19.36 -25.14 -14.51
N ASN A 458 18.71 -26.30 -14.37
CA ASN A 458 19.41 -27.58 -14.22
C ASN A 458 20.23 -27.88 -15.50
N ALA A 459 21.52 -28.14 -15.33
CA ALA A 459 22.46 -28.44 -16.42
C ALA A 459 22.05 -29.63 -17.29
N ASP A 460 21.32 -30.61 -16.74
CA ASP A 460 20.81 -31.76 -17.50
C ASP A 460 19.85 -31.34 -18.63
N ARG A 461 19.20 -30.17 -18.50
CA ARG A 461 18.33 -29.60 -19.54
C ARG A 461 19.09 -29.07 -20.75
N TYR A 462 20.42 -29.08 -20.73
CA TYR A 462 21.24 -28.73 -21.89
C TYR A 462 21.68 -29.95 -22.70
N LEU A 463 21.60 -31.15 -22.13
CA LEU A 463 22.12 -32.38 -22.72
C LEU A 463 21.00 -33.20 -23.36
N ASN A 464 21.30 -33.90 -24.47
CA ASN A 464 20.43 -34.89 -25.10
C ASN A 464 18.97 -34.43 -25.28
N GLN A 465 18.79 -33.22 -25.81
CA GLN A 465 17.45 -32.64 -26.00
C GLN A 465 16.71 -33.37 -27.11
N ASP A 466 15.48 -33.79 -26.82
CA ASP A 466 14.50 -34.22 -27.81
C ASP A 466 14.10 -33.00 -28.66
N PRO A 467 14.22 -33.04 -30.00
CA PRO A 467 13.76 -31.96 -30.88
C PRO A 467 12.31 -31.54 -30.64
N ASP A 468 11.43 -32.48 -30.26
CA ASP A 468 9.99 -32.23 -30.05
C ASP A 468 9.63 -31.87 -28.60
N HIS A 469 10.52 -32.18 -27.65
CA HIS A 469 10.33 -31.93 -26.21
C HIS A 469 11.53 -31.22 -25.59
N ASN A 470 12.07 -30.22 -26.29
CA ASN A 470 13.21 -29.45 -25.82
C ASN A 470 12.86 -28.75 -24.50
N LYS A 471 13.54 -29.15 -23.42
CA LYS A 471 13.32 -28.67 -22.06
C LYS A 471 14.13 -27.43 -21.76
N ARG A 472 15.07 -27.04 -22.61
CA ARG A 472 15.95 -25.88 -22.37
C ARG A 472 15.18 -24.57 -22.45
N SER A 473 15.43 -23.66 -21.52
CA SER A 473 14.92 -22.29 -21.60
C SER A 473 15.77 -21.45 -22.55
N CYS A 474 15.13 -20.62 -23.39
CA CYS A 474 15.89 -19.76 -24.30
C CYS A 474 16.57 -18.65 -23.48
N HIS A 475 17.89 -18.73 -23.35
CA HIS A 475 18.64 -17.84 -22.47
C HIS A 475 18.53 -16.39 -22.95
N GLN A 476 17.87 -15.55 -22.15
CA GLN A 476 18.25 -14.15 -22.01
C GLN A 476 18.86 -14.05 -20.63
N THR A 477 20.17 -13.77 -20.57
CA THR A 477 20.82 -13.27 -19.36
C THR A 477 19.99 -12.10 -18.88
N GLY A 478 19.18 -12.32 -17.83
CA GLY A 478 18.53 -11.25 -17.14
C GLY A 478 19.62 -10.33 -16.62
N CYS A 479 19.75 -9.14 -17.21
CA CYS A 479 20.57 -8.03 -16.73
C CYS A 479 20.10 -7.50 -15.34
N GLN A 480 19.56 -8.36 -14.48
CA GLN A 480 19.29 -8.08 -13.07
C GLN A 480 20.27 -8.80 -12.13
N TRP A 481 21.05 -9.80 -12.56
CA TRP A 481 21.79 -10.68 -11.65
C TRP A 481 23.28 -10.94 -11.97
N THR A 482 24.04 -9.92 -12.38
CA THR A 482 25.52 -9.97 -12.25
C THR A 482 26.09 -9.07 -11.15
N PHE A 483 25.25 -8.44 -10.33
CA PHE A 483 25.74 -7.58 -9.24
C PHE A 483 25.52 -8.12 -7.82
N TRP A 484 24.77 -9.21 -7.61
CA TRP A 484 24.38 -9.60 -6.25
C TRP A 484 24.72 -11.04 -5.81
N SER A 485 25.05 -11.99 -6.71
CA SER A 485 25.37 -13.37 -6.29
C SER A 485 26.87 -13.69 -6.22
N ASP A 486 27.68 -13.13 -7.12
CA ASP A 486 29.03 -13.68 -7.36
C ASP A 486 30.17 -13.03 -6.55
N LYS A 487 29.85 -12.11 -5.62
CA LYS A 487 30.81 -11.60 -4.62
C LYS A 487 30.66 -12.22 -3.22
N PHE A 488 29.74 -13.16 -3.01
CA PHE A 488 29.39 -13.67 -1.68
C PHE A 488 29.65 -15.17 -1.45
N LEU A 489 30.57 -15.78 -2.20
CA LEU A 489 31.21 -17.02 -1.79
C LEU A 489 32.61 -16.69 -1.24
N PRO A 490 32.91 -16.96 0.05
CA PRO A 490 34.29 -16.97 0.48
C PRO A 490 34.97 -18.11 -0.27
N ARG A 491 35.87 -17.76 -1.21
CA ARG A 491 36.93 -18.69 -1.61
C ARG A 491 37.70 -18.99 -0.33
N SER A 492 37.42 -20.14 0.28
CA SER A 492 38.26 -20.73 1.30
C SER A 492 39.61 -21.03 0.65
N CYS A 493 40.58 -20.16 0.84
CA CYS A 493 41.98 -20.51 0.73
C CYS A 493 42.34 -21.40 1.93
N ARG A 494 42.28 -22.72 1.73
CA ARG A 494 43.28 -23.68 2.20
C ARG A 494 43.41 -24.78 1.18
#